data_AF-U6LWQ0-F1
#
_entry.id   AF-U6LWQ0-F1
#
_cell.length_a   1.000
_cell.length_b   1.000
_cell.length_c   1.000
_cell.angle_alpha   90.00
_cell.angle_beta   90.00
_cell.angle_gamma   90.00
#
_symmetry.space_group_name_H-M   'P 1'
#
loop_
_entity.id
_entity.type
_entity.pdbx_description
1 polymer ?
#
loop_
_entity_poly.entity_id
_entity_poly.type
_entity_poly.pdbx_seq_one_letter_code
_entity_poly.pdbx_strand_id
1 'polypeptide(L)'
;MYVLPAAAAAAAAIAPAAVAVAAAAAAAGAASSGAAADAPGVSPAATGTAAGAAAPALGAGIPAAAAADAAAAAADDAAAAAVAGLRLLLKGKGEGCFTLGPSLGGDTIQVYRHLSAAAAAATSRIGSSNLPSPQQLQRLLQQQQQQQQQQQQLLLDEEEDEDQQALQQQQQQQQQEQQQQQQQQQQQQQELGRGLFRVYIGEALLLQGDIKAANGLLHFIDRPLIPSALIKNN
;
A
#
# COMPACT_ATOMS: atom_id res chain seq x y z
N MET A 1 -24.86 -17.80 39.01
CA MET A 1 -25.16 -16.44 38.53
C MET A 1 -23.87 -15.65 38.53
N TYR A 2 -23.29 -15.39 37.36
CA TYR A 2 -22.14 -14.49 37.21
C TYR A 2 -22.60 -13.29 36.39
N VAL A 3 -22.41 -12.09 36.92
CA VAL A 3 -22.82 -10.84 36.28
C VAL A 3 -21.65 -10.30 35.48
N LEU A 4 -21.83 -10.19 34.16
CA LEU A 4 -20.86 -9.54 33.27
C LEU A 4 -21.02 -8.01 33.36
N PRO A 5 -19.94 -7.23 33.54
CA PRO A 5 -20.02 -5.78 33.45
C PRO A 5 -20.10 -5.33 32.00
N ALA A 6 -21.03 -4.43 31.70
CA ALA A 6 -21.20 -3.85 30.37
C ALA A 6 -20.08 -2.83 30.07
N ALA A 7 -19.27 -3.10 29.03
CA ALA A 7 -18.30 -2.14 28.52
C ALA A 7 -19.00 -1.09 27.64
N ALA A 8 -18.86 0.19 28.00
CA ALA A 8 -19.53 1.28 27.30
C ALA A 8 -18.89 1.60 25.94
N ALA A 9 -19.73 1.80 24.92
CA ALA A 9 -19.28 2.20 23.58
C ALA A 9 -18.90 3.69 23.53
N ALA A 10 -17.63 3.98 23.30
CA ALA A 10 -17.14 5.34 23.05
C ALA A 10 -17.15 5.64 21.54
N ALA A 11 -18.23 6.27 21.06
CA ALA A 11 -18.32 6.74 19.68
C ALA A 11 -17.52 8.03 19.48
N ALA A 12 -16.28 7.92 18.99
CA ALA A 12 -15.46 9.06 18.61
C ALA A 12 -15.86 9.57 17.21
N ALA A 13 -16.51 10.72 17.15
CA ALA A 13 -16.83 11.40 15.89
C ALA A 13 -15.58 12.08 15.31
N ILE A 14 -15.24 11.77 14.06
CA ILE A 14 -14.24 12.51 13.28
C ILE A 14 -14.98 13.33 12.22
N ALA A 15 -14.80 14.66 12.29
CA ALA A 15 -15.42 15.60 11.36
C ALA A 15 -14.65 15.67 10.02
N PRO A 16 -15.33 15.93 8.88
CA PRO A 16 -14.67 16.09 7.60
C PRO A 16 -13.98 17.46 7.50
N ALA A 17 -12.66 17.47 7.42
CA ALA A 17 -11.88 18.68 7.13
C ALA A 17 -12.01 19.06 5.65
N ALA A 18 -12.49 20.28 5.40
CA ALA A 18 -12.80 20.77 4.06
C ALA A 18 -11.61 21.51 3.40
N VAL A 19 -11.46 21.29 2.10
CA VAL A 19 -11.14 22.30 1.06
C VAL A 19 -10.03 23.32 1.37
N ALA A 20 -8.83 23.14 0.78
CA ALA A 20 -8.05 24.21 0.13
C ALA A 20 -6.70 23.73 -0.46
N VAL A 21 -6.69 23.25 -1.72
CA VAL A 21 -5.51 23.42 -2.61
C VAL A 21 -5.99 23.68 -4.04
N ALA A 22 -5.95 24.94 -4.44
CA ALA A 22 -6.07 25.37 -5.83
C ALA A 22 -4.87 26.26 -6.18
N ALA A 23 -4.53 26.31 -7.47
CA ALA A 23 -3.55 27.23 -8.08
C ALA A 23 -2.06 27.09 -7.68
N ALA A 24 -1.38 26.05 -8.21
CA ALA A 24 0.09 26.00 -8.28
C ALA A 24 0.66 25.13 -9.44
N ALA A 25 -0.05 24.98 -10.57
CA ALA A 25 0.36 24.05 -11.65
C ALA A 25 0.16 24.62 -13.08
N ALA A 26 0.45 25.91 -13.28
CA ALA A 26 0.31 26.60 -14.57
C ALA A 26 1.56 27.43 -14.94
N ALA A 27 2.76 26.84 -14.79
CA ALA A 27 4.03 27.51 -15.11
C ALA A 27 5.21 26.55 -15.43
N ALA A 28 4.98 25.46 -16.16
CA ALA A 28 6.06 24.63 -16.72
C ALA A 28 5.57 23.86 -17.96
N GLY A 29 6.31 23.91 -19.08
CA GLY A 29 6.06 23.01 -20.24
C GLY A 29 6.05 23.64 -21.64
N ALA A 30 6.18 24.95 -21.80
CA ALA A 30 6.28 25.59 -23.11
C ALA A 30 7.72 25.60 -23.66
N ALA A 31 8.35 24.42 -23.85
CA ALA A 31 9.65 24.29 -24.50
C ALA A 31 10.00 22.86 -24.96
N SER A 32 9.57 22.46 -26.18
CA SER A 32 10.27 21.44 -26.99
C SER A 32 9.75 21.39 -28.44
N SER A 33 9.91 22.50 -29.17
CA SER A 33 9.76 22.48 -30.63
C SER A 33 11.00 21.86 -31.31
N GLY A 34 10.79 20.81 -32.11
CA GLY A 34 11.61 20.56 -33.31
C GLY A 34 12.92 19.78 -33.15
N ALA A 35 12.86 18.47 -33.36
CA ALA A 35 13.82 17.69 -34.14
C ALA A 35 13.20 16.29 -34.33
N ALA A 36 13.27 15.59 -35.45
CA ALA A 36 13.59 15.82 -36.85
C ALA A 36 13.18 14.49 -37.51
N ALA A 37 12.88 14.45 -38.80
CA ALA A 37 12.41 13.22 -39.43
C ALA A 37 13.51 12.14 -39.43
N ASP A 38 13.17 10.93 -39.00
CA ASP A 38 13.99 9.74 -39.25
C ASP A 38 13.34 8.93 -40.38
N ALA A 39 14.06 8.74 -41.48
CA ALA A 39 13.61 8.11 -42.71
C ALA A 39 14.52 6.91 -43.01
N PRO A 40 13.99 5.84 -43.64
CA PRO A 40 14.64 4.53 -43.57
C PRO A 40 15.98 4.47 -44.31
N GLY A 41 16.92 3.73 -43.73
CA GLY A 41 18.28 3.60 -44.24
C GLY A 41 18.36 3.00 -45.65
N VAL A 42 19.08 3.70 -46.52
CA VAL A 42 19.60 3.21 -47.80
C VAL A 42 21.10 3.49 -47.89
N SER A 43 21.78 2.67 -48.69
CA SER A 43 23.24 2.43 -48.69
C SER A 43 24.16 3.65 -48.88
N PRO A 44 25.41 3.59 -48.37
CA PRO A 44 26.44 4.57 -48.70
C PRO A 44 27.26 4.18 -49.96
N ALA A 45 27.49 5.14 -50.86
CA ALA A 45 28.73 5.24 -51.67
C ALA A 45 28.88 6.60 -52.39
N ALA A 46 30.11 7.12 -52.40
CA ALA A 46 30.68 8.11 -53.34
C ALA A 46 30.26 9.61 -53.27
N THR A 47 31.01 10.37 -52.46
CA THR A 47 31.76 11.61 -52.82
C THR A 47 31.14 12.71 -53.72
N GLY A 48 31.07 13.94 -53.17
CA GLY A 48 30.94 15.17 -53.96
C GLY A 48 31.12 16.45 -53.12
N THR A 49 32.19 17.21 -53.37
CA THR A 49 32.51 18.48 -52.68
C THR A 49 31.91 19.71 -53.38
N ALA A 50 31.36 20.67 -52.62
CA ALA A 50 31.28 22.09 -53.03
C ALA A 50 31.09 23.00 -51.81
N ALA A 51 31.53 24.26 -51.90
CA ALA A 51 31.54 25.24 -50.81
C ALA A 51 30.79 26.54 -51.17
N GLY A 52 30.57 27.40 -50.16
CA GLY A 52 30.01 28.75 -50.30
C GLY A 52 28.56 28.88 -49.84
N ALA A 53 28.07 30.05 -49.43
CA ALA A 53 28.75 31.31 -49.10
C ALA A 53 27.86 32.13 -48.14
N ALA A 54 28.44 33.03 -47.34
CA ALA A 54 27.70 33.82 -46.38
C ALA A 54 26.95 35.01 -47.02
N ALA A 55 25.82 35.40 -46.42
CA ALA A 55 25.18 36.71 -46.65
C ALA A 55 24.53 37.20 -45.34
N PRO A 56 24.80 38.44 -44.87
CA PRO A 56 24.16 39.00 -43.69
C PRO A 56 22.91 39.80 -44.06
N ALA A 57 21.84 39.67 -43.27
CA ALA A 57 20.63 40.50 -43.39
C ALA A 57 20.36 41.22 -42.06
N LEU A 58 20.53 42.54 -42.06
CA LEU A 58 20.23 43.42 -40.93
C LEU A 58 18.82 44.02 -41.07
N GLY A 59 18.11 44.14 -39.95
CA GLY A 59 17.16 45.22 -39.69
C GLY A 59 15.69 45.01 -40.08
N ALA A 60 14.83 44.88 -39.05
CA ALA A 60 13.46 45.44 -38.98
C ALA A 60 12.79 45.02 -37.65
N GLY A 61 13.22 45.57 -36.52
CA GLY A 61 12.71 45.18 -35.19
C GLY A 61 11.52 46.02 -34.68
N ILE A 62 10.29 45.76 -35.15
CA ILE A 62 9.01 46.29 -34.60
C ILE A 62 7.86 45.32 -35.03
N PRO A 63 6.75 45.09 -34.29
CA PRO A 63 6.56 44.88 -32.86
C PRO A 63 5.83 43.52 -32.59
N ALA A 64 6.53 42.39 -32.58
CA ALA A 64 5.87 41.06 -32.50
C ALA A 64 5.02 40.81 -31.24
N ALA A 65 5.34 41.47 -30.11
CA ALA A 65 4.63 41.28 -28.84
C ALA A 65 3.17 41.77 -28.88
N ALA A 66 2.90 42.93 -29.50
CA ALA A 66 1.57 43.53 -29.50
C ALA A 66 0.52 42.72 -30.28
N ALA A 67 0.96 41.87 -31.22
CA ALA A 67 0.08 40.96 -31.95
C ALA A 67 -0.33 39.73 -31.11
N ALA A 68 0.51 39.30 -30.17
CA ALA A 68 0.22 38.17 -29.29
C ALA A 68 -0.84 38.52 -28.24
N ASP A 69 -0.72 39.69 -27.61
CA ASP A 69 -1.69 40.15 -26.59
C ASP A 69 -3.09 40.37 -27.19
N ALA A 70 -3.17 40.89 -28.43
CA ALA A 70 -4.44 41.02 -29.15
C ALA A 70 -5.09 39.67 -29.50
N ALA A 71 -4.29 38.64 -29.78
CA ALA A 71 -4.78 37.29 -30.04
C ALA A 71 -5.25 36.57 -28.76
N ALA A 72 -4.60 36.82 -27.62
CA ALA A 72 -5.02 36.30 -26.32
C ALA A 72 -6.38 36.91 -25.89
N ALA A 73 -6.53 38.23 -25.97
CA ALA A 73 -7.79 38.90 -25.64
C ALA A 73 -8.97 38.40 -26.49
N ALA A 74 -8.75 38.17 -27.79
CA ALA A 74 -9.78 37.62 -28.68
C ALA A 74 -10.17 36.17 -28.35
N ALA A 75 -9.29 35.39 -27.72
CA ALA A 75 -9.59 34.02 -27.29
C ALA A 75 -10.48 33.99 -26.03
N ASP A 76 -10.22 34.88 -25.06
CA ASP A 76 -11.03 34.98 -23.84
C ASP A 76 -12.46 35.47 -24.13
N ASP A 77 -12.63 36.46 -25.01
CA ASP A 77 -13.97 36.92 -25.45
C ASP A 77 -14.75 35.81 -26.17
N ALA A 78 -14.08 34.99 -26.99
CA ALA A 78 -14.70 33.83 -27.65
C ALA A 78 -15.11 32.74 -26.64
N ALA A 79 -14.29 32.49 -25.61
CA ALA A 79 -14.63 31.56 -24.53
C ALA A 79 -15.82 32.06 -23.69
N ALA A 80 -15.85 33.34 -23.34
CA ALA A 80 -16.96 33.97 -22.63
C ALA A 80 -18.27 33.89 -23.43
N ALA A 81 -18.22 34.15 -24.74
CA ALA A 81 -19.37 34.02 -25.64
C ALA A 81 -19.88 32.57 -25.72
N ALA A 82 -18.99 31.57 -25.79
CA ALA A 82 -19.37 30.16 -25.82
C ALA A 82 -20.06 29.71 -24.51
N VAL A 83 -19.53 30.12 -23.35
CA VAL A 83 -20.15 29.83 -22.04
C VAL A 83 -21.50 30.54 -21.89
N ALA A 84 -21.61 31.79 -22.36
CA ALA A 84 -22.89 32.51 -22.40
C ALA A 84 -23.93 31.80 -23.28
N GLY A 85 -23.51 31.31 -24.46
CA GLY A 85 -24.34 30.51 -25.36
C GLY A 85 -24.86 29.22 -24.70
N LEU A 86 -23.97 28.44 -24.06
CA LEU A 86 -24.35 27.23 -23.32
C LEU A 86 -25.35 27.53 -22.19
N ARG A 87 -25.17 28.65 -21.48
CA ARG A 87 -26.05 29.07 -20.38
C ARG A 87 -27.43 29.55 -20.86
N LEU A 88 -27.52 30.09 -22.08
CA LEU A 88 -28.78 30.39 -22.78
C LEU A 88 -29.49 29.11 -23.27
N LEU A 89 -28.71 28.12 -23.73
CA LEU A 89 -29.17 26.79 -24.15
C LEU A 89 -29.84 26.04 -22.99
N LEU A 90 -29.20 26.05 -21.82
CA LEU A 90 -29.72 25.48 -20.57
C LEU A 90 -31.00 26.19 -20.10
N LYS A 91 -31.11 27.51 -20.34
CA LYS A 91 -32.33 28.31 -20.11
C LYS A 91 -33.42 28.15 -21.18
N GLY A 92 -33.21 27.32 -22.21
CA GLY A 92 -34.27 26.88 -23.13
C GLY A 92 -34.70 27.86 -24.23
N LYS A 93 -33.77 28.59 -24.87
CA LYS A 93 -34.09 29.58 -25.94
C LYS A 93 -33.23 29.45 -27.25
N GLY A 94 -33.43 28.43 -28.11
CA GLY A 94 -32.73 28.24 -29.43
C GLY A 94 -33.54 27.43 -30.50
N GLU A 95 -33.04 27.19 -31.76
CA GLU A 95 -33.68 26.56 -33.00
C GLU A 95 -32.91 25.46 -33.91
N GLY A 96 -32.97 24.09 -33.71
CA GLY A 96 -32.00 22.99 -34.15
C GLY A 96 -31.44 21.90 -33.10
N CYS A 97 -30.67 20.84 -33.47
CA CYS A 97 -30.43 19.56 -32.65
C CYS A 97 -28.95 19.24 -32.19
N PHE A 98 -28.73 18.33 -31.20
CA PHE A 98 -27.38 17.78 -30.84
C PHE A 98 -27.35 16.29 -30.41
N THR A 99 -26.22 15.61 -30.69
CA THR A 99 -25.99 14.17 -30.42
C THR A 99 -25.09 13.96 -29.20
N LEU A 100 -25.57 13.20 -28.21
CA LEU A 100 -24.91 12.94 -26.93
C LEU A 100 -24.12 11.61 -26.91
N GLY A 101 -23.43 11.32 -28.02
CA GLY A 101 -22.63 10.10 -28.19
C GLY A 101 -23.42 8.80 -28.16
N PRO A 102 -22.72 7.64 -28.15
CA PRO A 102 -23.33 6.35 -27.85
C PRO A 102 -23.62 6.24 -26.35
N SER A 103 -24.82 5.77 -26.00
CA SER A 103 -25.16 5.37 -24.64
C SER A 103 -24.41 4.10 -24.23
N LEU A 104 -24.50 3.75 -22.93
CA LEU A 104 -24.00 2.47 -22.41
C LEU A 104 -24.64 1.23 -23.07
N GLY A 105 -25.79 1.39 -23.76
CA GLY A 105 -26.42 0.34 -24.55
C GLY A 105 -26.06 0.34 -26.04
N GLY A 106 -25.17 1.24 -26.49
CA GLY A 106 -24.81 1.43 -27.91
C GLY A 106 -25.76 2.36 -28.67
N ASP A 107 -26.99 2.56 -28.20
CA ASP A 107 -27.95 3.49 -28.81
C ASP A 107 -27.43 4.93 -28.77
N THR A 108 -27.52 5.63 -29.91
CA THR A 108 -27.05 7.01 -30.03
C THR A 108 -28.12 7.98 -29.52
N ILE A 109 -27.86 8.68 -28.41
CA ILE A 109 -28.84 9.60 -27.81
C ILE A 109 -28.86 10.91 -28.61
N GLN A 110 -29.92 11.13 -29.38
CA GLN A 110 -30.15 12.38 -30.10
C GLN A 110 -31.10 13.28 -29.30
N VAL A 111 -30.60 14.41 -28.79
CA VAL A 111 -31.41 15.42 -28.13
C VAL A 111 -31.83 16.45 -29.17
N TYR A 112 -33.02 16.22 -29.72
CA TYR A 112 -33.78 17.21 -30.50
C TYR A 112 -34.27 18.31 -29.56
N ARG A 113 -33.36 19.19 -29.15
CA ARG A 113 -33.74 20.55 -28.80
C ARG A 113 -33.97 21.34 -30.07
N HIS A 114 -34.19 22.62 -29.84
CA HIS A 114 -34.03 23.64 -30.84
C HIS A 114 -32.76 24.49 -30.43
N LEU A 115 -31.75 24.66 -31.32
CA LEU A 115 -30.45 25.40 -31.38
C LEU A 115 -30.14 26.04 -32.77
N SER A 116 -30.09 27.37 -32.92
CA SER A 116 -29.96 28.02 -34.25
C SER A 116 -28.69 27.63 -35.03
N ALA A 117 -28.74 27.74 -36.37
CA ALA A 117 -27.67 27.26 -37.27
C ALA A 117 -26.25 27.77 -36.92
N ALA A 118 -26.13 29.00 -36.41
CA ALA A 118 -24.86 29.56 -35.95
C ALA A 118 -24.33 28.88 -34.67
N ALA A 119 -25.21 28.46 -33.76
CA ALA A 119 -24.84 27.74 -32.54
C ALA A 119 -24.44 26.29 -32.83
N ALA A 120 -25.14 25.59 -33.74
CA ALA A 120 -24.82 24.22 -34.14
C ALA A 120 -23.39 24.07 -34.73
N ALA A 121 -22.92 25.10 -35.45
CA ALA A 121 -21.56 25.14 -35.99
C ALA A 121 -20.47 25.27 -34.89
N ALA A 122 -20.78 25.89 -33.74
CA ALA A 122 -19.85 26.03 -32.63
C ALA A 122 -19.72 24.73 -31.82
N THR A 123 -20.83 24.04 -31.52
CA THR A 123 -20.82 22.83 -30.69
C THR A 123 -20.06 21.66 -31.35
N SER A 124 -20.14 21.53 -32.67
CA SER A 124 -19.48 20.46 -33.43
C SER A 124 -17.95 20.45 -33.31
N ARG A 125 -17.31 21.56 -32.90
CA ARG A 125 -15.85 21.64 -32.73
C ARG A 125 -15.33 21.13 -31.38
N ILE A 126 -16.19 20.95 -30.39
CA ILE A 126 -15.78 20.64 -29.01
C ILE A 126 -15.80 19.12 -28.72
N GLY A 127 -16.61 18.35 -29.46
CA GLY A 127 -16.95 16.97 -29.10
C GLY A 127 -15.97 15.84 -29.49
N SER A 128 -14.99 16.08 -30.38
CA SER A 128 -14.26 14.96 -31.03
C SER A 128 -12.83 14.70 -30.53
N SER A 129 -12.27 15.54 -29.64
CA SER A 129 -10.80 15.63 -29.48
C SER A 129 -10.19 14.90 -28.29
N ASN A 130 -10.96 14.16 -27.47
CA ASN A 130 -10.48 13.59 -26.19
C ASN A 130 -10.79 12.10 -25.98
N LEU A 131 -11.24 11.36 -27.00
CA LEU A 131 -11.23 9.90 -26.91
C LEU A 131 -9.79 9.41 -27.01
N PRO A 132 -9.26 8.65 -26.03
CA PRO A 132 -7.91 8.11 -26.12
C PRO A 132 -7.83 7.22 -27.36
N SER A 133 -6.72 7.32 -28.09
CA SER A 133 -6.50 6.46 -29.26
C SER A 133 -6.58 4.98 -28.86
N PRO A 134 -7.04 4.07 -29.74
CA PRO A 134 -7.14 2.65 -29.40
C PRO A 134 -5.80 2.05 -28.95
N GLN A 135 -4.67 2.58 -29.44
CA GLN A 135 -3.33 2.22 -28.94
C GLN A 135 -3.07 2.69 -27.50
N GLN A 136 -3.53 3.87 -27.09
CA GLN A 136 -3.44 4.33 -25.70
C GLN A 136 -4.33 3.47 -24.79
N LEU A 137 -5.54 3.14 -25.22
CA LEU A 137 -6.42 2.24 -24.46
C LEU A 137 -5.79 0.86 -24.27
N GLN A 138 -5.18 0.30 -25.32
CA GLN A 138 -4.48 -0.99 -25.25
C GLN A 138 -3.26 -0.93 -24.32
N ARG A 139 -2.46 0.15 -24.34
CA ARG A 139 -1.38 0.37 -23.35
C ARG A 139 -1.90 0.47 -21.92
N LEU A 140 -2.99 1.20 -21.70
CA LEU A 140 -3.57 1.38 -20.36
C LEU A 140 -4.04 0.03 -19.79
N LEU A 141 -4.70 -0.78 -20.61
CA LEU A 141 -5.17 -2.11 -20.23
C LEU A 141 -4.01 -3.08 -19.96
N GLN A 142 -2.95 -3.04 -20.78
CA GLN A 142 -1.72 -3.81 -20.53
C GLN A 142 -1.03 -3.39 -19.23
N GLN A 143 -0.96 -2.08 -18.95
CA GLN A 143 -0.36 -1.55 -17.71
C GLN A 143 -1.19 -1.94 -16.47
N GLN A 144 -2.53 -1.90 -16.55
CA GLN A 144 -3.42 -2.38 -15.50
C GLN A 144 -3.18 -3.88 -15.21
N GLN A 145 -3.11 -4.72 -16.25
CA GLN A 145 -2.88 -6.15 -16.08
C GLN A 145 -1.52 -6.44 -15.41
N GLN A 146 -0.47 -5.71 -15.79
CA GLN A 146 0.85 -5.84 -15.18
C GLN A 146 0.86 -5.43 -13.70
N GLN A 147 0.12 -4.38 -13.34
CA GLN A 147 -0.05 -3.93 -11.96
C GLN A 147 -0.85 -4.94 -11.10
N GLN A 148 -1.76 -5.70 -11.72
CA GLN A 148 -2.50 -6.78 -11.07
C GLN A 148 -1.65 -8.05 -10.83
N GLN A 149 -0.63 -8.30 -11.66
CA GLN A 149 0.33 -9.38 -11.42
C GLN A 149 1.30 -9.05 -10.28
N GLN A 150 1.77 -7.81 -10.19
CA GLN A 150 2.63 -7.39 -9.07
C GLN A 150 1.94 -7.50 -7.72
N GLN A 151 0.65 -7.14 -7.62
CA GLN A 151 -0.11 -7.33 -6.38
C GLN A 151 -0.28 -8.81 -5.99
N GLN A 152 -0.42 -9.72 -6.96
CA GLN A 152 -0.46 -11.17 -6.67
C GLN A 152 0.89 -11.72 -6.23
N GLN A 153 2.00 -11.20 -6.76
CA GLN A 153 3.34 -11.56 -6.28
C GLN A 153 3.58 -11.07 -4.85
N LEU A 154 3.25 -9.81 -4.54
CA LEU A 154 3.37 -9.27 -3.19
C LEU A 154 2.53 -10.06 -2.16
N LEU A 155 1.31 -10.48 -2.52
CA LEU A 155 0.49 -11.33 -1.65
C LEU A 155 1.10 -12.71 -1.42
N LEU A 156 1.74 -13.31 -2.43
CA LEU A 156 2.45 -14.58 -2.27
C LEU A 156 3.71 -14.42 -1.41
N ASP A 157 4.47 -13.34 -1.59
CA ASP A 157 5.64 -13.03 -0.77
C ASP A 157 5.23 -12.79 0.71
N GLU A 158 4.11 -12.08 0.97
CA GLU A 158 3.55 -11.92 2.33
C GLU A 158 3.09 -13.27 2.93
N GLU A 159 2.45 -14.15 2.14
CA GLU A 159 2.00 -15.47 2.61
C GLU A 159 3.19 -16.39 2.93
N GLU A 160 4.27 -16.37 2.13
CA GLU A 160 5.52 -17.10 2.44
C GLU A 160 6.23 -16.57 3.69
N ASP A 161 6.24 -15.25 3.92
CA ASP A 161 6.80 -14.63 5.13
C ASP A 161 5.99 -14.95 6.40
N GLU A 162 4.65 -14.94 6.33
CA GLU A 162 3.77 -15.35 7.44
C GLU A 162 3.97 -16.84 7.79
N ASP A 163 4.01 -17.74 6.81
CA ASP A 163 4.25 -19.17 7.03
C ASP A 163 5.65 -19.43 7.62
N GLN A 164 6.66 -18.71 7.15
CA GLN A 164 8.03 -18.83 7.68
C GLN A 164 8.12 -18.33 9.13
N GLN A 165 7.40 -17.24 9.46
CA GLN A 165 7.32 -16.74 10.83
C GLN A 165 6.53 -17.70 11.75
N ALA A 166 5.44 -18.28 11.27
CA ALA A 166 4.65 -19.28 11.99
C ALA A 166 5.48 -20.54 12.30
N LEU A 167 6.25 -21.05 11.32
CA LEU A 167 7.15 -22.18 11.50
C LEU A 167 8.24 -21.89 12.55
N GLN A 168 8.79 -20.67 12.55
CA GLN A 168 9.78 -20.24 13.54
C GLN A 168 9.19 -20.17 14.96
N GLN A 169 7.96 -19.66 15.12
CA GLN A 169 7.26 -19.69 16.40
C GLN A 169 6.98 -21.12 16.88
N GLN A 170 6.58 -22.02 15.98
CA GLN A 170 6.33 -23.42 16.31
C GLN A 170 7.61 -24.12 16.83
N GLN A 171 8.78 -23.87 16.24
CA GLN A 171 10.05 -24.39 16.75
C GLN A 171 10.39 -23.87 18.16
N GLN A 172 10.13 -22.59 18.46
CA GLN A 172 10.37 -22.06 19.80
C GLN A 172 9.46 -22.71 20.85
N GLN A 173 8.19 -22.97 20.53
CA GLN A 173 7.27 -23.67 21.43
C GLN A 173 7.76 -25.10 21.74
N GLN A 174 8.17 -25.87 20.72
CA GLN A 174 8.72 -27.22 20.94
C GLN A 174 9.98 -27.21 21.82
N GLN A 175 10.87 -26.21 21.67
CA GLN A 175 12.04 -26.08 22.56
C GLN A 175 11.66 -25.77 24.01
N GLN A 176 10.65 -24.94 24.25
CA GLN A 176 10.16 -24.65 25.61
C GLN A 176 9.51 -25.88 26.26
N GLU A 177 8.69 -26.64 25.52
CA GLU A 177 8.11 -27.89 26.01
C GLU A 177 9.19 -28.91 26.38
N GLN A 178 10.22 -29.05 25.54
CA GLN A 178 11.34 -29.96 25.80
C GLN A 178 12.15 -29.55 27.04
N GLN A 179 12.36 -28.25 27.27
CA GLN A 179 12.99 -27.75 28.50
C GLN A 179 12.11 -28.00 29.74
N GLN A 180 10.79 -27.76 29.67
CA GLN A 180 9.90 -28.07 30.80
C GLN A 180 9.91 -29.57 31.12
N GLN A 181 9.92 -30.43 30.09
CA GLN A 181 9.94 -31.87 30.29
C GLN A 181 11.27 -32.34 30.93
N GLN A 182 12.42 -31.75 30.55
CA GLN A 182 13.68 -31.98 31.28
C GLN A 182 13.62 -31.49 32.73
N GLN A 183 13.04 -30.32 33.01
CA GLN A 183 12.90 -29.84 34.39
C GLN A 183 12.00 -30.76 35.22
N GLN A 184 10.90 -31.27 34.67
CA GLN A 184 10.05 -32.25 35.34
C GLN A 184 10.80 -33.57 35.60
N GLN A 185 11.62 -34.04 34.65
CA GLN A 185 12.46 -35.22 34.88
C GLN A 185 13.53 -34.98 35.96
N GLN A 186 14.12 -33.78 36.03
CA GLN A 186 15.04 -33.43 37.11
C GLN A 186 14.33 -33.32 38.46
N GLN A 187 13.12 -32.76 38.52
CA GLN A 187 12.31 -32.74 39.74
C GLN A 187 11.93 -34.15 40.17
N GLN A 188 11.48 -35.02 39.26
CA GLN A 188 11.22 -36.42 39.56
C GLN A 188 12.49 -37.16 40.00
N GLN A 189 13.66 -36.88 39.43
CA GLN A 189 14.93 -37.45 39.91
C GLN A 189 15.36 -36.90 41.27
N GLN A 190 15.05 -35.65 41.59
CA GLN A 190 15.26 -35.08 42.93
C GLN A 190 14.28 -35.68 43.94
N GLU A 191 13.02 -35.90 43.58
CA GLU A 191 12.01 -36.55 44.42
C GLU A 191 12.31 -38.05 44.62
N LEU A 192 12.66 -38.78 43.56
CA LEU A 192 13.15 -40.16 43.65
C LEU A 192 14.44 -40.22 44.47
N GLY A 193 15.42 -39.35 44.22
CA GLY A 193 16.67 -39.31 45.00
C GLY A 193 16.41 -39.03 46.47
N ARG A 194 15.53 -38.07 46.78
CA ARG A 194 15.11 -37.73 48.15
C ARG A 194 14.22 -38.81 48.79
N GLY A 195 13.60 -39.69 47.99
CA GLY A 195 12.76 -40.79 48.44
C GLY A 195 13.46 -42.16 48.55
N LEU A 196 14.46 -42.43 47.71
CA LEU A 196 15.21 -43.69 47.64
C LEU A 196 16.22 -43.82 48.79
N PHE A 197 16.80 -42.71 49.25
CA PHE A 197 17.71 -42.70 50.40
C PHE A 197 16.98 -42.46 51.73
N ARG A 198 15.83 -43.12 51.94
CA ARG A 198 15.20 -43.24 53.26
C ARG A 198 15.97 -44.25 54.11
N VAL A 199 17.03 -43.77 54.76
CA VAL A 199 17.80 -44.55 55.72
C VAL A 199 17.01 -44.64 57.03
N TYR A 200 16.89 -45.85 57.57
CA TYR A 200 16.27 -46.10 58.88
C TYR A 200 17.35 -46.52 59.88
N ILE A 201 17.28 -45.99 61.10
CA ILE A 201 18.15 -46.35 62.22
C ILE A 201 17.25 -46.94 63.30
N GLY A 202 17.19 -48.26 63.37
CA GLY A 202 16.13 -48.96 64.11
C GLY A 202 14.76 -48.64 63.48
N GLU A 203 13.86 -48.04 64.26
CA GLU A 203 12.53 -47.59 63.80
C GLU A 203 12.48 -46.10 63.41
N ALA A 204 13.56 -45.35 63.63
CA ALA A 204 13.60 -43.91 63.34
C ALA A 204 14.02 -43.64 61.89
N LEU A 205 13.31 -42.72 61.23
CA LEU A 205 13.60 -42.25 59.87
C LEU A 205 14.67 -41.16 59.91
N LEU A 206 15.72 -41.30 59.08
CA LEU A 206 16.71 -40.24 58.88
C LEU A 206 16.08 -39.09 58.08
N LEU A 207 15.92 -37.93 58.71
CA LEU A 207 15.40 -36.71 58.10
C LEU A 207 16.49 -35.94 57.34
N GLN A 208 17.70 -35.90 57.89
CA GLN A 208 18.87 -35.26 57.28
C GLN A 208 20.15 -35.94 57.79
N GLY A 209 20.96 -36.46 56.87
CA GLY A 209 22.22 -37.16 57.18
C GLY A 209 23.47 -36.36 56.86
N ASP A 210 24.63 -36.96 57.19
CA ASP A 210 25.96 -36.62 56.70
C ASP A 210 26.45 -35.19 56.95
N ILE A 211 25.92 -34.55 58.00
CA ILE A 211 26.36 -33.22 58.42
C ILE A 211 27.71 -33.36 59.13
N LYS A 212 28.78 -32.94 58.45
CA LYS A 212 30.14 -32.93 59.00
C LYS A 212 30.25 -31.95 60.17
N ALA A 213 30.71 -32.46 61.31
CA ALA A 213 31.18 -31.68 62.44
C ALA A 213 32.67 -31.98 62.72
N ALA A 214 33.29 -31.20 63.60
CA ALA A 214 34.71 -31.32 63.91
C ALA A 214 35.17 -32.73 64.32
N ASN A 215 34.28 -33.50 64.96
CA ASN A 215 34.58 -34.81 65.55
C ASN A 215 33.73 -35.97 64.98
N GLY A 216 33.03 -35.79 63.84
CA GLY A 216 32.20 -36.86 63.26
C GLY A 216 31.09 -36.37 62.31
N LEU A 217 30.07 -37.21 62.13
CA LEU A 217 28.86 -36.92 61.36
C LEU A 217 27.66 -36.79 62.30
N LEU A 218 26.79 -35.80 62.07
CA LEU A 218 25.48 -35.72 62.70
C LEU A 218 24.38 -36.21 61.75
N HIS A 219 23.43 -36.92 62.35
CA HIS A 219 22.25 -37.48 61.70
C HIS A 219 21.02 -37.00 62.48
N PHE A 220 20.10 -36.31 61.80
CA PHE A 220 18.81 -35.93 62.35
C PHE A 220 17.78 -37.02 62.07
N ILE A 221 17.14 -37.52 63.12
CA ILE A 221 16.15 -38.61 63.07
C ILE A 221 14.78 -38.11 63.56
N ASP A 222 13.69 -38.71 63.07
CA ASP A 222 12.33 -38.29 63.40
C ASP A 222 11.89 -38.64 64.84
N ARG A 223 12.55 -39.62 65.47
CA ARG A 223 12.21 -40.17 66.79
C ARG A 223 13.46 -40.46 67.62
N PRO A 224 13.42 -40.32 68.96
CA PRO A 224 14.51 -40.74 69.83
C PRO A 224 14.69 -42.26 69.80
N LEU A 225 15.94 -42.73 69.81
CA LEU A 225 16.26 -44.15 69.88
C LEU A 225 16.10 -44.66 71.33
N ILE A 226 15.31 -45.72 71.52
CA ILE A 226 15.14 -46.40 72.80
C ILE A 226 16.04 -47.64 72.82
N PRO A 227 16.99 -47.76 73.77
CA PRO A 227 17.78 -48.99 73.93
C PRO A 227 16.87 -50.19 74.22
N SER A 228 17.10 -51.31 73.53
CA SER A 228 16.31 -52.54 73.68
C SER A 228 16.27 -53.06 75.13
N ALA A 229 17.30 -52.82 75.93
CA ALA A 229 17.35 -53.16 77.35
C ALA A 229 16.29 -52.45 78.23
N LEU A 230 15.68 -51.36 77.75
CA LEU A 230 14.61 -50.64 78.46
C LEU A 230 13.20 -51.09 78.04
N ILE A 231 13.08 -51.89 76.97
CA ILE A 231 11.81 -52.42 76.50
C ILE A 231 11.45 -53.63 77.35
N LYS A 232 10.64 -53.42 78.40
CA LYS A 232 10.01 -54.52 79.14
C LYS A 232 8.92 -55.14 78.27
N ASN A 233 9.12 -56.41 77.89
CA ASN A 233 8.06 -57.25 77.35
C ASN A 233 6.97 -57.41 78.43
N ASN A 234 5.81 -56.78 78.23
CA ASN A 234 4.57 -57.05 78.96
C ASN A 234 3.71 -58.04 78.17
#